data_AF-A0A3E1BR60-F1
#
_entry.id   AF-A0A3E1BR60-F1
#
_cell.length_a   1.000
_cell.length_b   1.000
_cell.length_c   1.000
_cell.angle_alpha   90.00
_cell.angle_beta   90.00
_cell.angle_gamma   90.00
#
_symmetry.space_group_name_H-M   'P 1'
#
loop_
_entity.id
_entity.type
_entity.pdbx_description
1 polymer ?
#
loop_
_entity_poly.entity_id
_entity_poly.type
_entity_poly.pdbx_seq_one_letter_code
_entity_poly.pdbx_strand_id
1 'polypeptide(L)'
;MIFTNLARIVSWLALVFGALRFTTGIAIATKTLGEYDAALARYAPGAANVGEVIDRGFYVIVFAIALGTLAEISFSARRGRE
;
A
#
# COMPACT_ATOMS: atom_id res chain seq x y z
N MET A 1 -8.91 -18.82 -13.14
CA MET A 1 -7.93 -18.87 -12.03
C MET A 1 -6.89 -17.76 -12.13
N ILE A 2 -6.28 -17.56 -13.31
CA ILE A 2 -5.22 -16.55 -13.53
C ILE A 2 -5.64 -15.18 -13.00
N PHE A 3 -6.82 -14.66 -13.39
CA PHE A 3 -7.27 -13.34 -12.94
C PHE A 3 -7.40 -13.20 -11.42
N THR A 4 -8.13 -14.10 -10.73
CA THR A 4 -8.30 -14.06 -9.27
C THR A 4 -6.97 -14.25 -8.53
N ASN A 5 -6.11 -15.14 -9.02
CA ASN A 5 -4.78 -15.34 -8.46
C ASN A 5 -3.90 -14.10 -8.66
N LEU A 6 -3.96 -13.47 -9.84
CA LEU A 6 -3.25 -12.23 -10.13
C LEU A 6 -3.74 -11.10 -9.22
N ALA A 7 -5.06 -10.95 -9.08
CA ALA A 7 -5.68 -9.96 -8.19
C ALA A 7 -5.22 -10.15 -6.74
N ARG A 8 -5.15 -11.41 -6.27
CA ARG A 8 -4.62 -11.74 -4.94
C ARG A 8 -3.14 -11.34 -4.81
N ILE A 9 -2.30 -11.70 -5.77
CA ILE A 9 -0.86 -11.35 -5.76
C ILE A 9 -0.69 -9.82 -5.78
N VAL A 10 -1.39 -9.12 -6.68
CA VAL A 10 -1.34 -7.66 -6.81
C VAL A 10 -1.84 -6.99 -5.53
N SER A 11 -2.92 -7.49 -4.92
CA SER A 11 -3.41 -6.96 -3.63
C SER A 11 -2.36 -7.08 -2.53
N TRP A 12 -1.63 -8.20 -2.48
CA TRP A 12 -0.60 -8.42 -1.47
C TRP A 12 0.61 -7.52 -1.68
N LEU A 13 1.07 -7.39 -2.94
CA LEU A 13 2.15 -6.47 -3.28
C LEU A 13 1.76 -5.01 -2.98
N ALA A 14 0.57 -4.60 -3.39
CA ALA A 14 0.04 -3.27 -3.11
C ALA A 14 -0.03 -3.01 -1.60
N LEU A 15 -0.47 -3.99 -0.81
CA LEU A 15 -0.54 -3.85 0.65
C LEU A 15 0.86 -3.61 1.25
N VAL A 16 1.86 -4.40 0.82
CA VAL A 16 3.24 -4.25 1.30
C VAL A 16 3.82 -2.90 0.90
N PHE A 17 3.72 -2.51 -0.37
CA PHE A 17 4.24 -1.23 -0.84
C PHE A 17 3.53 -0.03 -0.21
N GLY A 18 2.20 -0.11 -0.06
CA GLY A 18 1.41 0.90 0.63
C GLY A 18 1.81 1.04 2.10
N ALA A 19 1.96 -0.08 2.81
CA ALA A 19 2.44 -0.11 4.19
C ALA A 19 3.83 0.50 4.33
N LEU A 20 4.80 0.09 3.50
CA LEU A 20 6.15 0.65 3.51
C LEU A 20 6.16 2.16 3.28
N ARG A 21 5.36 2.65 2.32
CA ARG A 21 5.27 4.08 2.03
C ARG A 21 4.63 4.86 3.17
N PHE A 22 3.55 4.33 3.74
CA PHE A 22 2.86 4.91 4.89
C PHE A 22 3.78 4.99 6.13
N THR A 23 4.46 3.89 6.47
CA THR A 23 5.41 3.88 7.59
C THR A 23 6.60 4.78 7.35
N THR A 24 7.09 4.89 6.11
CA THR A 24 8.15 5.83 5.74
C THR A 24 7.70 7.27 5.93
N GLY A 25 6.48 7.62 5.52
CA GLY A 25 5.90 8.93 5.77
C GLY A 25 5.84 9.26 7.26
N ILE A 26 5.38 8.32 8.09
CA ILE A 26 5.36 8.49 9.56
C ILE A 26 6.78 8.67 10.11
N ALA A 27 7.75 7.88 9.63
CA ALA A 27 9.13 7.95 10.09
C ALA A 27 9.82 9.29 9.72
N ILE A 28 9.49 9.85 8.55
CA ILE A 28 9.92 11.21 8.16
C ILE A 28 9.24 12.25 9.07
N ALA A 29 7.92 12.13 9.30
CA ALA A 29 7.15 13.09 10.11
C ALA A 29 7.63 13.13 11.56
N THR A 30 8.03 11.99 12.12
CA THR A 30 8.56 11.86 13.49
C THR A 30 10.05 12.14 13.60
N LYS A 31 10.72 12.51 12.50
CA LYS A 31 12.18 12.76 12.42
C LYS A 31 13.03 11.56 12.88
N THR A 32 12.48 10.34 12.83
CA THR A 32 13.24 9.11 13.16
C THR A 32 14.23 8.74 12.07
N LEU A 33 14.01 9.20 10.83
CA LEU A 33 14.92 9.01 9.70
C LEU A 33 15.94 10.15 9.53
N GLY A 34 16.08 11.03 10.52
CA GLY A 34 16.99 12.17 10.51
C GLY A 34 16.28 13.49 10.24
N GLU A 35 17.02 14.44 9.65
CA GLU A 35 16.50 15.76 9.33
C GLU A 35 15.39 15.70 8.29
N TYR A 36 14.31 16.45 8.51
CA TYR A 36 13.06 16.33 7.76
C TYR A 36 13.26 16.52 6.25
N ASP A 37 13.95 17.60 5.83
CA ASP A 37 14.13 17.91 4.41
C ASP A 37 15.04 16.89 3.70
N ALA A 38 16.11 16.45 4.37
CA ALA A 38 17.01 15.43 3.85
C ALA A 38 16.32 14.06 3.74
N ALA A 39 15.52 13.68 4.75
CA ALA A 39 14.77 12.43 4.74
C ALA A 39 13.64 12.45 3.68
N LEU A 40 12.94 13.58 3.52
CA LEU A 40 11.93 13.74 2.48
C LEU A 40 12.55 13.61 1.09
N ALA A 41 13.67 14.29 0.83
CA ALA A 41 14.37 14.21 -0.45
C ALA A 41 14.88 12.79 -0.76
N ARG A 42 15.35 12.06 0.26
CA ARG A 42 15.92 10.71 0.10
C ARG A 42 14.87 9.63 -0.08
N TYR A 43 13.81 9.65 0.72
CA TYR A 43 12.85 8.55 0.82
C TYR A 43 11.53 8.81 0.11
N ALA A 44 11.24 10.07 -0.23
CA ALA A 44 10.05 10.46 -0.97
C ALA A 44 10.37 11.49 -2.07
N PRO A 45 11.24 11.16 -3.03
CA PRO A 45 11.56 12.07 -4.13
C PRO A 45 10.29 12.44 -4.90
N GLY A 46 10.08 13.74 -5.10
CA GLY A 46 8.93 14.27 -5.83
C GLY A 46 7.62 14.34 -5.03
N ALA A 47 7.65 14.12 -3.71
CA ALA A 47 6.55 14.51 -2.83
C ALA A 47 6.70 15.96 -2.40
N ALA A 48 5.62 16.74 -2.45
CA ALA A 48 5.61 18.13 -2.02
C ALA A 48 5.77 18.28 -0.50
N ASN A 49 5.27 17.31 0.27
CA ASN A 49 5.39 17.25 1.73
C ASN A 49 5.19 15.81 2.22
N VAL A 50 5.46 15.57 3.51
CA VAL A 50 5.30 14.24 4.13
C VAL A 50 3.84 13.75 4.15
N GLY A 51 2.88 14.67 4.26
CA GLY A 51 1.45 14.34 4.24
C GLY A 51 1.05 13.65 2.94
N GLU A 52 1.54 14.15 1.81
CA GLU A 52 1.31 13.52 0.51
C GLU A 52 1.86 12.09 0.43
N VAL A 53 2.99 11.80 1.09
CA VAL A 53 3.57 10.45 1.16
C VAL A 53 2.67 9.51 1.93
N ILE A 54 2.17 9.98 3.07
CA ILE A 54 1.25 9.25 3.96
C ILE A 54 -0.06 8.98 3.21
N ASP A 55 -0.65 10.00 2.59
CA ASP A 55 -1.91 9.89 1.84
C ASP A 55 -1.79 8.87 0.70
N ARG A 56 -0.73 8.97 -0.11
CA ARG A 56 -0.47 8.01 -1.19
C ARG A 56 -0.31 6.58 -0.65
N GLY A 57 0.40 6.40 0.47
CA GLY A 57 0.53 5.09 1.12
C GLY A 57 -0.81 4.55 1.62
N PHE A 58 -1.60 5.41 2.27
CA PHE A 58 -2.91 5.08 2.81
C PHE A 58 -3.90 4.66 1.71
N TYR A 59 -3.99 5.42 0.62
CA TYR A 59 -4.85 5.05 -0.51
C TYR A 59 -4.46 3.70 -1.13
N VAL A 60 -3.17 3.41 -1.25
CA VAL A 60 -2.69 2.12 -1.75
C VAL A 60 -3.07 0.97 -0.80
N ILE A 61 -3.00 1.18 0.52
CA ILE A 61 -3.45 0.19 1.53
C ILE A 61 -4.95 -0.07 1.38
N VAL A 62 -5.77 0.98 1.30
CA VAL A 62 -7.22 0.84 1.15
C VAL A 62 -7.55 0.11 -0.16
N PHE A 63 -6.90 0.48 -1.26
CA PHE A 63 -7.04 -0.21 -2.54
C PHE A 63 -6.65 -1.70 -2.44
N ALA A 64 -5.53 -2.01 -1.78
CA ALA A 64 -5.07 -3.37 -1.59
C ALA A 64 -6.05 -4.22 -0.79
N ILE A 65 -6.61 -3.67 0.28
CA ILE A 65 -7.65 -4.34 1.09
C ILE A 65 -8.88 -4.61 0.22
N ALA A 66 -9.40 -3.60 -0.48
CA ALA A 66 -10.57 -3.76 -1.33
C ALA A 66 -10.35 -4.84 -2.41
N LEU A 67 -9.23 -4.78 -3.13
CA LEU A 67 -8.88 -5.76 -4.16
C LEU A 67 -8.71 -7.17 -3.59
N GLY A 68 -8.04 -7.29 -2.44
CA GLY A 68 -7.84 -8.57 -1.75
C GLY A 68 -9.15 -9.18 -1.28
N THR A 69 -10.06 -8.38 -0.72
CA THR A 69 -11.41 -8.83 -0.33
C THR A 69 -12.20 -9.32 -1.53
N LEU A 70 -12.17 -8.60 -2.66
CA LEU A 70 -12.85 -9.03 -3.89
C LEU A 70 -12.25 -10.34 -4.46
N ALA A 71 -10.92 -10.48 -4.42
CA ALA A 71 -10.25 -11.71 -4.84
C ALA A 71 -10.66 -12.90 -3.96
N GLU A 72 -10.75 -12.70 -2.65
CA GLU A 72 -11.18 -13.74 -1.70
C GLU A 72 -12.65 -14.12 -1.93
N ILE A 73 -13.55 -13.14 -2.07
CA ILE A 73 -14.98 -13.38 -2.36
C ILE A 73 -15.12 -14.17 -3.67
N SER A 74 -14.39 -13.81 -4.72
CA SER A 74 -14.38 -14.54 -5.99
C SER A 74 -13.96 -16.01 -5.80
N PHE A 75 -13.02 -16.27 -4.90
CA PHE A 75 -12.56 -17.62 -4.58
C PHE A 75 -13.61 -18.41 -3.78
N SER A 76 -14.19 -17.81 -2.74
CA SER A 76 -15.21 -18.43 -1.90
C SER A 76 -16.50 -18.72 -2.65
N ALA A 77 -16.99 -17.77 -3.46
CA ALA A 77 -18.20 -17.92 -4.25
C ALA A 77 -18.11 -19.06 -5.27
N ARG A 78 -16.89 -19.36 -5.76
CA ARG A 78 -16.68 -20.49 -6.66
C ARG A 78 -16.65 -21.82 -5.93
N ARG A 79 -15.99 -21.88 -4.76
CA ARG A 79 -15.94 -23.10 -3.93
C ARG A 79 -17.33 -23.57 -3.48
N GLY A 80 -18.28 -22.65 -3.30
CA GLY A 80 -19.67 -23.00 -2.96
C GLY A 80 -20.52 -23.53 -4.13
N ARG A 81 -19.98 -23.56 -5.36
CA ARG A 81 -20.69 -24.05 -6.57
C ARG A 81 -20.17 -25.41 -7.06
N GLU A 82 -19.01 -25.85 -6.58
CA GLU A 82 -18.40 -27.16 -6.83
C GLU A 82 -18.85 -28.14 -5.74
#